data_AF-A0A534GS75-F1
#
_entry.id   AF-A0A534GS75-F1
#
_cell.length_a   1.000
_cell.length_b   1.000
_cell.length_c   1.000
_cell.angle_alpha   90.00
_cell.angle_beta   90.00
_cell.angle_gamma   90.00
#
_symmetry.space_group_name_H-M   'P 1'
#
loop_
_entity.id
_entity.type
_entity.pdbx_description
1 polymer ?
#
loop_
_entity_poly.entity_id
_entity_poly.type
_entity_poly.pdbx_seq_one_letter_code
_entity_poly.pdbx_strand_id
1 'polypeptide(L)'
;MASVWLRSALWLGLALLASLISICVAISVALIEIVVGAVAGNLVALQITDWANFLAGFGAILLTFLAGTEIDPRIVRKHFWSSMTI
;
A
#
# COMPACT_ATOMS: atom_id res chain seq x y z
N MET A 1 -22.28 16.11 -3.18
CA MET A 1 -21.96 14.75 -3.66
C MET A 1 -20.90 14.70 -4.76
N ALA A 2 -20.97 15.54 -5.81
CA ALA A 2 -20.03 15.51 -6.95
C ALA A 2 -18.54 15.59 -6.57
N SER A 3 -18.19 16.34 -5.52
CA SER A 3 -16.81 16.46 -5.03
C SER A 3 -16.25 15.18 -4.39
N VAL A 4 -17.11 14.29 -3.89
CA VAL A 4 -16.66 12.99 -3.34
C VAL A 4 -16.34 12.04 -4.48
N TRP A 5 -17.23 11.94 -5.47
CA TRP A 5 -17.01 11.13 -6.68
C TRP A 5 -15.74 11.54 -7.42
N LEU A 6 -15.50 12.84 -7.59
CA LEU A 6 -14.29 13.34 -8.24
C LEU A 6 -13.02 12.96 -7.45
N ARG A 7 -13.04 13.12 -6.11
CA ARG A 7 -11.91 12.75 -5.26
C ARG A 7 -11.64 11.25 -5.28
N SER A 8 -12.68 10.42 -5.20
CA SER A 8 -12.54 8.96 -5.30
C SER A 8 -12.02 8.53 -6.66
N ALA A 9 -12.49 9.15 -7.75
CA ALA A 9 -11.98 8.90 -9.09
C ALA A 9 -10.50 9.29 -9.24
N LEU A 10 -10.07 10.41 -8.63
CA LEU A 10 -8.66 10.80 -8.61
C LEU A 10 -7.80 9.79 -7.83
N TRP A 11 -8.23 9.35 -6.65
CA TRP A 11 -7.52 8.32 -5.87
C TRP A 11 -7.36 7.02 -6.66
N LEU A 12 -8.45 6.52 -7.25
CA LEU A 12 -8.42 5.29 -8.05
C LEU A 12 -7.61 5.46 -9.34
N GLY A 13 -7.74 6.61 -10.01
CA GLY A 13 -6.98 6.92 -11.22
C GLY A 13 -5.48 7.01 -10.98
N LEU A 14 -5.06 7.60 -9.85
CA LEU A 14 -3.66 7.65 -9.44
C LEU A 14 -3.10 6.27 -9.09
N ALA A 15 -3.86 5.44 -8.37
CA ALA A 15 -3.45 4.07 -8.06
C ALA A 15 -3.32 3.23 -9.35
N LEU A 16 -4.26 3.37 -10.28
CA LEU A 16 -4.21 2.69 -11.57
C LEU A 16 -3.03 3.16 -12.44
N LEU A 17 -2.75 4.46 -12.49
CA LEU A 17 -1.57 5.00 -13.16
C LEU A 17 -0.28 4.51 -12.53
N ALA A 18 -0.19 4.49 -11.19
CA ALA A 18 0.98 3.97 -10.48
C ALA A 18 1.24 2.49 -10.81
N SER A 19 0.19 1.67 -10.84
CA SER A 19 0.28 0.27 -11.23
C SER A 19 0.77 0.10 -12.68
N LEU A 20 0.25 0.91 -13.61
CA LEU A 20 0.70 0.88 -15.00
C LEU A 20 2.16 1.30 -15.17
N ILE A 21 2.58 2.36 -14.46
CA ILE A 21 3.98 2.83 -14.44
C ILE A 21 4.91 1.75 -13.85
N SER A 22 4.47 1.03 -12.81
CA SER A 22 5.27 -0.04 -12.21
C SER A 22 5.61 -1.14 -13.21
N ILE A 23 4.66 -1.50 -14.08
CA ILE A 23 4.91 -2.48 -15.15
C ILE A 23 5.95 -1.95 -16.14
N CYS A 24 5.90 -0.65 -16.49
CA CYS A 24 6.86 -0.04 -17.40
C CYS A 24 8.28 0.05 -16.84
N VAL A 25 8.44 0.35 -15.55
CA VAL A 25 9.75 0.61 -14.93
C VAL A 25 10.35 -0.68 -14.32
N ALA A 26 9.60 -1.79 -14.29
CA ALA A 26 10.00 -3.07 -13.67
C ALA A 26 10.41 -2.93 -12.19
N ILE A 27 9.78 -1.99 -11.47
CA ILE A 27 9.93 -1.79 -10.02
C ILE A 27 8.66 -2.29 -9.32
N SER A 28 8.79 -2.74 -8.06
CA SER A 28 7.64 -3.14 -7.23
C SER A 28 6.51 -2.13 -7.26
N VAL A 29 5.28 -2.62 -7.48
CA VAL A 29 4.04 -1.82 -7.53
C VAL A 29 3.90 -0.95 -6.27
N ALA A 30 4.15 -1.53 -5.10
CA ALA A 30 4.03 -0.82 -3.83
C ALA A 30 4.99 0.38 -3.72
N LEU A 31 6.22 0.27 -4.23
CA LEU A 31 7.17 1.38 -4.23
C LEU A 31 6.68 2.53 -5.12
N ILE A 32 6.17 2.20 -6.31
CA ILE A 32 5.64 3.21 -7.24
C ILE A 32 4.38 3.86 -6.69
N GLU A 33 3.47 3.10 -6.07
CA GLU A 33 2.27 3.65 -5.41
C GLU A 33 2.63 4.63 -4.29
N ILE A 34 3.64 4.33 -3.47
CA ILE A 34 4.11 5.24 -2.41
C ILE A 34 4.66 6.53 -3.02
N VAL A 35 5.49 6.44 -4.07
CA VAL A 35 6.09 7.62 -4.72
C VAL A 35 5.01 8.47 -5.38
N VAL A 36 4.10 7.87 -6.16
CA VAL A 36 3.00 8.58 -6.83
C VAL A 36 2.07 9.20 -5.79
N GLY A 37 1.73 8.48 -4.72
CA GLY A 37 0.93 8.99 -3.62
C GLY A 37 1.57 10.18 -2.91
N ALA A 38 2.88 10.09 -2.61
CA ALA A 38 3.64 11.18 -2.01
C ALA A 38 3.69 12.42 -2.92
N VAL A 39 3.98 12.24 -4.21
CA VAL A 39 4.01 13.34 -5.19
C VAL A 39 2.63 13.98 -5.35
N ALA A 40 1.57 13.17 -5.50
CA ALA A 40 0.21 13.67 -5.63
C ALA A 40 -0.29 14.37 -4.36
N GLY A 41 0.03 13.85 -3.18
CA GLY A 41 -0.30 14.48 -1.90
C GLY A 41 0.34 15.85 -1.73
N ASN A 42 1.59 16.03 -2.17
CA ASN A 42 2.31 17.30 -2.07
C ASN A 42 1.90 18.31 -3.17
N LEU A 43 1.70 17.86 -4.41
CA LEU A 43 1.43 18.77 -5.54
C LEU A 43 -0.05 19.12 -5.71
N VAL A 44 -0.94 18.16 -5.45
CA VAL A 44 -2.39 18.31 -5.71
C VAL A 44 -3.14 18.67 -4.42
N ALA A 45 -2.45 18.73 -3.28
CA ALA A 45 -3.02 18.99 -1.95
C ALA A 45 -4.26 18.11 -1.66
N LEU A 46 -4.22 16.86 -2.12
CA LEU A 46 -5.29 15.90 -1.91
C LEU A 46 -5.45 15.64 -0.41
N GLN A 47 -6.53 16.17 0.15
CA GLN A 47 -6.88 15.92 1.54
C GLN A 47 -7.17 14.43 1.73
N ILE A 48 -6.54 13.85 2.75
CA ILE A 48 -6.83 12.49 3.18
C ILE A 48 -8.27 12.47 3.67
N THR A 49 -9.10 11.65 3.02
CA THR A 49 -10.50 11.44 3.39
C THR A 49 -10.61 10.28 4.36
N ASP A 50 -11.58 10.32 5.29
CA ASP A 50 -11.73 9.29 6.33
C ASP A 50 -11.83 7.85 5.78
N TRP A 51 -12.54 7.66 4.66
CA TRP A 51 -12.63 6.34 4.01
C TRP A 51 -11.29 5.83 3.47
N ALA A 52 -10.43 6.74 2.99
CA ALA A 52 -9.11 6.38 2.48
C ALA A 52 -8.17 6.00 3.64
N ASN A 53 -8.27 6.70 4.77
CA ASN A 53 -7.54 6.35 5.98
C ASN A 53 -7.99 4.98 6.53
N PHE A 54 -9.30 4.71 6.52
CA PHE A 54 -9.83 3.39 6.87
C PHE A 54 -9.28 2.29 5.97
N LEU A 55 -9.28 2.47 4.64
CA LEU A 55 -8.74 1.49 3.70
C LEU A 55 -7.23 1.28 3.89
N ALA A 56 -6.47 2.33 4.16
CA ALA A 56 -5.04 2.24 4.43
C ALA A 56 -4.77 1.39 5.70
N GLY A 57 -5.49 1.66 6.79
CA GLY A 57 -5.37 0.90 8.03
C GLY A 57 -5.82 -0.56 7.86
N PHE A 58 -6.97 -0.78 7.24
CA PHE A 58 -7.50 -2.11 6.99
C PHE A 58 -6.57 -2.92 6.07
N GLY A 59 -6.08 -2.32 4.99
CA GLY A 59 -5.14 -2.93 4.06
C GLY A 59 -3.82 -3.31 4.75
N ALA A 60 -3.26 -2.45 5.60
CA ALA A 60 -2.05 -2.75 6.34
C ALA A 60 -2.21 -3.98 7.27
N ILE A 61 -3.34 -4.08 7.97
CA ILE A 61 -3.65 -5.23 8.82
C ILE A 61 -3.80 -6.49 7.96
N LEU A 62 -4.57 -6.43 6.87
CA LEU A 62 -4.78 -7.56 5.98
C LEU A 62 -3.48 -8.07 5.36
N LEU A 63 -2.61 -7.18 4.87
CA LEU A 63 -1.33 -7.55 4.27
C LEU A 63 -0.40 -8.20 5.30
N THR A 64 -0.35 -7.66 6.51
CA THR A 64 0.46 -8.24 7.60
C THR A 64 -0.09 -9.60 8.03
N PHE A 65 -1.42 -9.75 8.07
CA PHE A 65 -2.06 -11.02 8.36
C PHE A 65 -1.77 -12.06 7.27
N LEU A 66 -1.91 -11.69 6.00
CA LEU A 66 -1.63 -12.58 4.86
C LEU A 66 -0.17 -13.04 4.85
N ALA A 67 0.76 -12.11 5.09
CA ALA A 67 2.17 -12.44 5.28
C ALA A 67 2.37 -13.40 6.46
N GLY A 68 1.64 -13.20 7.57
CA GLY A 68 1.63 -14.12 8.71
C GLY A 68 1.09 -15.51 8.38
N THR A 69 0.08 -15.61 7.50
CA THR A 69 -0.49 -16.91 7.07
C THR A 69 0.42 -17.68 6.11
N GLU A 70 1.30 -16.99 5.40
CA GLU A 70 2.26 -17.62 4.47
C GLU A 70 3.47 -18.23 5.21
N ILE A 71 3.73 -17.81 6.44
CA ILE A 71 4.88 -18.26 7.23
C ILE A 71 4.60 -19.62 7.91
N ASP A 72 5.47 -20.61 7.66
CA ASP A 72 5.41 -21.91 8.35
C ASP A 72 5.94 -21.80 9.80
N PRO A 73 5.11 -22.09 10.83
CA PRO A 73 5.52 -22.01 12.23
C PRO A 73 6.67 -22.94 12.59
N ARG A 74 6.88 -24.04 11.86
CA ARG A 74 8.01 -24.96 12.10
C ARG A 74 9.35 -24.31 11.73
N ILE A 75 9.38 -23.55 10.65
CA ILE A 75 10.58 -22.83 10.18
C ILE A 75 10.92 -21.71 11.15
N VAL A 76 9.91 -20.95 11.59
CA VAL A 76 10.08 -19.88 12.60
C VAL A 76 10.66 -20.45 13.88
N ARG A 77 10.13 -21.57 14.39
CA ARG A 77 10.66 -22.20 15.61
C ARG A 77 12.09 -22.70 15.46
N LYS A 78 12.46 -23.20 14.28
CA LYS A 78 13.82 -23.69 13.98
C LYS A 78 14.84 -22.56 13.90
N HIS A 79 14.46 -21.40 13.36
CA HIS A 79 15.35 -20.25 13.16
C HIS A 79 15.10 -19.10 14.14
N PHE A 80 14.29 -19.30 15.19
CA PHE A 80 13.85 -18.27 16.13
C PHE A 80 15.00 -17.44 16.72
N TRP A 81 16.03 -18.11 17.24
CA TRP A 81 17.20 -17.45 17.80
C TRP A 81 17.98 -16.67 16.75
N SER A 82 18.14 -17.25 15.55
CA SER A 82 18.82 -16.59 14.43
C SER A 82 18.08 -15.36 13.91
N SER A 83 16.76 -15.30 14.02
CA SER A 83 15.96 -14.14 13.63
C SER A 83 15.90 -13.05 14.72
N MET A 84 16.00 -13.43 16.00
CA MET A 84 15.94 -12.47 17.12
C MET A 84 17.27 -11.81 17.46
N THR A 85 18.40 -12.45 17.14
CA THR A 85 19.73 -11.92 17.46
C THR A 85 20.37 -11.14 16.31
N ILE A 86 19.59 -10.79 15.27
CA ILE A 86 20.01 -9.82 14.25
C ILE A 86 19.97 -8.42 14.87
#